data_AF-A0A0Q6PJQ7-F1
#
_entry.id   AF-A0A0Q6PJQ7-F1
#
_cell.length_a   1.000
_cell.length_b   1.000
_cell.length_c   1.000
_cell.angle_alpha   90.00
_cell.angle_beta   90.00
_cell.angle_gamma   90.00
#
_symmetry.space_group_name_H-M   'P 1'
#
loop_
_entity.id
_entity.type
_entity.pdbx_description
1 polymer ?
#
loop_
_entity_poly.entity_id
_entity_poly.type
_entity_poly.pdbx_seq_one_letter_code
_entity_poly.pdbx_strand_id
1 'polypeptide(L)'
;MELIATPRIEFLRGITAEITHNYGRGRVIVAVDGIEGSGTREFADGLAETFRETGYDTFRASINDFHNPRERRRRLGEDSPQGFYEDSYDYRTFRRVLIDPFRMAGSAGFQTAAFDVRRDDNRQSRWLTSGKDAVLIVDGVFLNRDELRGIWNYSLYLEVPWASAYARLAAEFGVDADADAASNSRYRRGQELYLLDAFPRGRANAIVDNTNAEKPTRVFADSC
;
A
#
# COMPACT_ATOMS: atom_id res chain seq x y z
N MET A 1 16.60 16.87 -7.07
CA MET A 1 17.80 16.03 -7.17
C MET A 1 17.49 14.98 -8.18
N GLU A 2 18.31 14.84 -9.21
CA GLU A 2 18.11 13.84 -10.26
C GLU A 2 18.52 12.46 -9.73
N LEU A 3 17.63 11.47 -9.85
CA LEU A 3 17.87 10.10 -9.42
C LEU A 3 18.75 9.39 -10.44
N ILE A 4 19.61 8.47 -9.96
CA ILE A 4 20.47 7.66 -10.84
C ILE A 4 19.59 6.75 -11.69
N ALA A 5 19.80 6.77 -13.01
CA ALA A 5 19.06 5.94 -13.95
C ALA A 5 19.42 4.45 -13.78
N THR A 6 18.57 3.71 -13.07
CA THR A 6 18.58 2.25 -12.98
C THR A 6 17.32 1.69 -13.64
N PRO A 7 17.27 0.39 -14.01
CA PRO A 7 16.06 -0.19 -14.58
C PRO A 7 14.80 0.02 -13.73
N ARG A 8 14.94 -0.07 -12.39
CA ARG A 8 13.88 0.25 -11.43
C ARG A 8 13.45 1.72 -11.51
N ILE A 9 14.39 2.66 -11.49
CA ILE A 9 14.07 4.09 -11.52
C ILE A 9 13.39 4.47 -12.84
N GLU A 10 13.88 3.94 -13.98
CA GLU A 10 13.24 4.16 -15.29
C GLU A 10 11.82 3.62 -15.33
N PHE A 11 11.57 2.43 -14.77
CA PHE A 11 10.22 1.88 -14.64
C PHE A 11 9.31 2.79 -13.81
N LEU A 12 9.79 3.23 -12.63
CA LEU A 12 9.04 4.11 -11.75
C LEU A 12 8.77 5.49 -12.38
N ARG A 13 9.73 6.05 -13.12
CA ARG A 13 9.53 7.27 -13.93
C ARG A 13 8.43 7.07 -14.97
N GLY A 14 8.38 5.91 -15.61
CA GLY A 14 7.30 5.53 -16.53
C GLY A 14 5.92 5.55 -15.85
N ILE A 15 5.80 4.95 -14.66
CA ILE A 15 4.54 4.97 -13.87
C ILE A 15 4.18 6.41 -13.47
N THR A 16 5.16 7.20 -13.01
CA THR A 16 4.93 8.61 -12.65
C THR A 16 4.48 9.44 -13.86
N ALA A 17 5.08 9.24 -15.03
CA ALA A 17 4.66 9.89 -16.27
C ALA A 17 3.22 9.51 -16.65
N GLU A 18 2.85 8.23 -16.52
CA GLU A 18 1.48 7.75 -16.77
C GLU A 18 0.47 8.42 -15.82
N ILE A 19 0.76 8.44 -14.51
CA ILE A 19 -0.14 9.01 -13.50
C ILE A 19 -0.27 10.52 -13.71
N THR A 20 0.83 11.24 -13.95
CA THR A 20 0.82 12.70 -14.12
C THR A 20 0.21 13.12 -15.46
N HIS A 21 0.26 12.27 -16.47
CA HIS A 21 -0.48 12.48 -17.72
C HIS A 21 -2.00 12.47 -17.48
N ASN A 22 -2.50 11.50 -16.71
CA ASN A 22 -3.93 11.36 -16.41
C ASN A 22 -4.43 12.31 -15.32
N TYR A 23 -3.55 12.65 -14.36
CA TYR A 23 -3.89 13.37 -13.12
C TYR A 23 -2.86 14.47 -12.80
N GLY A 24 -2.50 15.31 -13.77
CA GLY A 24 -1.44 16.32 -13.59
C GLY A 24 -1.79 17.53 -12.72
N ARG A 25 -3.01 17.61 -12.17
CA ARG A 25 -3.49 18.71 -11.33
C ARG A 25 -4.37 18.19 -10.20
N GLY A 26 -4.45 18.94 -9.11
CA GLY A 26 -5.25 18.62 -7.95
C GLY A 26 -4.60 17.61 -7.00
N ARG A 27 -5.44 17.01 -6.17
CA ARG A 27 -5.05 15.98 -5.18
C ARG A 27 -5.14 14.61 -5.81
N VAL A 28 -4.00 13.94 -5.94
CA VAL A 28 -3.91 12.59 -6.49
C VAL A 28 -3.61 11.62 -5.36
N ILE A 29 -4.39 10.55 -5.24
CA ILE A 29 -4.15 9.47 -4.29
C ILE A 29 -3.82 8.20 -5.06
N VAL A 30 -2.65 7.65 -4.80
CA VAL A 30 -2.13 6.44 -5.44
C VAL A 30 -2.05 5.32 -4.39
N ALA A 31 -2.59 4.15 -4.72
CA ALA A 31 -2.41 2.94 -3.91
C ALA A 31 -1.31 2.04 -4.50
N VAL A 32 -0.48 1.47 -3.63
CA VAL A 32 0.48 0.41 -3.96
C VAL A 32 0.12 -0.80 -3.09
N ASP A 33 -0.68 -1.68 -3.68
CA ASP A 33 -1.26 -2.87 -3.06
C ASP A 33 -0.45 -4.11 -3.41
N GLY A 34 -0.51 -5.12 -2.56
CA GLY A 34 0.14 -6.41 -2.77
C GLY A 34 0.08 -7.25 -1.51
N ILE A 35 0.44 -8.52 -1.61
CA ILE A 35 0.55 -9.40 -0.44
C ILE A 35 1.71 -8.95 0.48
N GLU A 36 1.72 -9.38 1.74
CA GLU A 36 2.88 -9.17 2.61
C GLU A 36 4.15 -9.74 1.96
N GLY A 37 5.28 -9.02 2.06
CA GLY A 37 6.53 -9.41 1.42
C GLY A 37 6.65 -9.07 -0.08
N SER A 38 5.59 -8.53 -0.71
CA SER A 38 5.65 -8.13 -2.13
C SER A 38 6.52 -6.88 -2.39
N GLY A 39 6.92 -6.14 -1.34
CA GLY A 39 7.75 -4.93 -1.45
C GLY A 39 6.96 -3.65 -1.74
N THR A 40 5.70 -3.58 -1.31
CA THR A 40 4.83 -2.40 -1.51
C THR A 40 5.43 -1.12 -0.93
N ARG A 41 6.05 -1.21 0.26
CA ARG A 41 6.68 -0.07 0.91
C ARG A 41 7.84 0.49 0.09
N GLU A 42 8.79 -0.35 -0.29
CA GLU A 42 9.97 0.06 -1.06
C GLU A 42 9.58 0.57 -2.45
N PHE A 43 8.58 -0.06 -3.07
CA PHE A 43 8.04 0.39 -4.35
C PHE A 43 7.40 1.78 -4.22
N ALA A 44 6.56 1.98 -3.20
CA ALA A 44 5.90 3.26 -2.95
C ALA A 44 6.86 4.37 -2.56
N ASP A 45 7.91 4.06 -1.78
CA ASP A 45 8.97 5.00 -1.43
C ASP A 45 9.74 5.47 -2.68
N GLY A 46 10.15 4.54 -3.55
CA GLY A 46 10.78 4.87 -4.82
C GLY A 46 9.86 5.65 -5.76
N LEU A 47 8.58 5.28 -5.84
CA LEU A 47 7.60 6.03 -6.63
C LEU A 47 7.48 7.48 -6.13
N ALA A 48 7.43 7.68 -4.80
CA ALA A 48 7.40 9.01 -4.21
C ALA A 48 8.65 9.84 -4.57
N GLU A 49 9.83 9.22 -4.61
CA GLU A 49 11.06 9.90 -5.04
C GLU A 49 10.95 10.40 -6.49
N THR A 50 10.40 9.61 -7.41
CA THR A 50 10.22 10.04 -8.81
C THR A 50 9.18 11.16 -8.96
N PHE A 51 8.12 11.19 -8.15
CA PHE A 51 7.20 12.34 -8.10
C PHE A 51 7.88 13.61 -7.57
N ARG A 52 8.71 13.49 -6.53
CA ARG A 52 9.48 14.64 -6.01
C ARG A 52 10.52 15.13 -7.00
N GLU A 53 11.16 14.23 -7.73
CA GLU A 53 12.10 14.56 -8.81
C GLU A 53 11.44 15.43 -9.90
N THR A 54 10.17 15.15 -10.21
CA THR A 54 9.37 15.91 -11.19
C THR A 54 8.66 17.14 -10.60
N GLY A 55 8.90 17.47 -9.33
CA GLY A 55 8.44 18.70 -8.68
C GLY A 55 7.08 18.63 -7.99
N TYR A 56 6.48 17.44 -7.84
CA TYR A 56 5.22 17.28 -7.11
C TYR A 56 5.44 17.25 -5.59
N ASP A 57 4.64 18.01 -4.85
CA ASP A 57 4.53 17.86 -3.40
C ASP A 57 3.95 16.47 -3.09
N THR A 58 4.72 15.63 -2.39
CA THR A 58 4.45 14.18 -2.33
C THR A 58 4.55 13.63 -0.91
N PHE A 59 3.46 12.98 -0.48
CA PHE A 59 3.29 12.41 0.85
C PHE A 59 3.25 10.88 0.80
N ARG A 60 3.82 10.25 1.83
CA ARG A 60 3.81 8.81 2.03
C ARG A 60 3.01 8.45 3.27
N ALA A 61 2.18 7.42 3.15
CA ALA A 61 1.49 6.78 4.26
C ALA A 61 1.49 5.26 4.03
N SER A 62 1.47 4.49 5.11
CA SER A 62 1.26 3.04 5.06
C SER A 62 -0.02 2.71 5.79
N ILE A 63 -0.82 1.78 5.27
CA ILE A 63 -2.00 1.28 5.99
C ILE A 63 -1.60 0.64 7.34
N ASN A 64 -0.34 0.21 7.46
CA ASN A 64 0.25 -0.29 8.69
C ASN A 64 0.30 0.72 9.85
N ASP A 65 0.14 2.01 9.58
CA ASP A 65 0.02 3.05 10.62
C ASP A 65 -1.44 3.33 11.03
N PHE A 66 -2.38 2.50 10.59
CA PHE A 66 -3.83 2.61 10.86
C PHE A 66 -4.43 1.27 11.29
N HIS A 67 -3.71 0.52 12.13
CA HIS A 67 -4.23 -0.72 12.69
C HIS A 67 -5.38 -0.49 13.67
N ASN A 68 -6.29 -1.46 13.78
CA ASN A 68 -7.14 -1.56 14.97
C ASN A 68 -6.31 -2.00 16.19
N PRO A 69 -6.76 -1.69 17.42
CA PRO A 69 -6.18 -2.25 18.64
C PRO A 69 -6.16 -3.79 18.63
N ARG A 70 -5.21 -4.40 19.31
CA ARG A 70 -5.04 -5.87 19.37
C ARG A 70 -6.31 -6.59 19.81
N GLU A 71 -7.03 -6.05 20.79
CA GLU A 71 -8.32 -6.60 21.24
C GLU A 71 -9.26 -6.86 20.06
N ARG A 72 -9.38 -5.87 19.16
CA ARG A 72 -10.19 -5.98 17.95
C ARG A 72 -9.58 -6.96 16.94
N ARG A 73 -8.27 -6.89 16.70
CA ARG A 73 -7.57 -7.76 15.72
C ARG A 73 -7.57 -9.24 16.08
N ARG A 74 -7.76 -9.59 17.36
CA ARG A 74 -7.70 -10.96 17.88
C ARG A 74 -9.06 -11.47 18.38
N ARG A 75 -10.14 -10.72 18.18
CA ARG A 75 -11.48 -11.10 18.67
C ARG A 75 -12.01 -12.42 18.10
N LEU A 76 -11.55 -12.81 16.91
CA LEU A 76 -11.91 -14.07 16.25
C LEU A 76 -10.93 -15.23 16.56
N GLY A 77 -10.03 -15.02 17.52
CA GLY A 77 -8.94 -15.95 17.87
C GLY A 77 -7.57 -15.44 17.42
N GLU A 78 -6.53 -15.86 18.12
CA GLU A 78 -5.15 -15.40 17.85
C GLU A 78 -4.76 -15.72 16.40
N ASP A 79 -4.95 -16.97 15.96
CA ASP A 79 -4.49 -17.42 14.64
C ASP A 79 -5.52 -17.26 13.51
N SER A 80 -6.58 -16.49 13.74
CA SER A 80 -7.71 -16.36 12.80
C SER A 80 -7.30 -15.65 11.48
N PRO A 81 -7.38 -16.33 10.33
CA PRO A 81 -7.16 -15.71 9.03
C PRO A 81 -8.24 -14.67 8.69
N GLN A 82 -9.49 -14.95 9.09
CA GLN A 82 -10.59 -14.01 8.93
C GLN A 82 -10.35 -12.74 9.75
N GLY A 83 -9.91 -12.88 11.01
CA GLY A 83 -9.54 -11.72 11.84
C GLY A 83 -8.38 -10.92 11.24
N PHE A 84 -7.40 -11.59 10.62
CA PHE A 84 -6.33 -10.89 9.91
C PHE A 84 -6.85 -10.06 8.72
N TYR A 85 -7.77 -10.59 7.92
CA TYR A 85 -8.32 -9.87 6.77
C TYR A 85 -9.32 -8.77 7.14
N GLU A 86 -10.25 -9.06 8.05
CA GLU A 86 -11.37 -8.18 8.36
C GLU A 86 -11.05 -7.14 9.44
N ASP A 87 -10.22 -7.50 10.44
CA ASP A 87 -10.05 -6.68 11.64
C ASP A 87 -8.69 -6.00 11.74
N SER A 88 -7.74 -6.20 10.82
CA SER A 88 -6.38 -5.63 10.98
C SER A 88 -6.37 -4.10 11.03
N TYR A 89 -7.20 -3.42 10.21
CA TYR A 89 -7.08 -1.97 9.99
C TYR A 89 -8.36 -1.20 10.34
N ASP A 90 -8.18 -0.02 10.94
CA ASP A 90 -9.23 0.96 11.19
C ASP A 90 -9.40 1.86 9.95
N TYR A 91 -10.10 1.34 8.94
CA TYR A 91 -10.37 2.10 7.72
C TYR A 91 -11.22 3.36 7.97
N ARG A 92 -12.00 3.40 9.05
CA ARG A 92 -12.78 4.58 9.43
C ARG A 92 -11.85 5.71 9.85
N THR A 93 -10.87 5.43 10.73
CA THR A 93 -9.87 6.42 11.13
C THR A 93 -8.97 6.79 9.96
N PHE A 94 -8.48 5.81 9.20
CA PHE A 94 -7.70 6.04 7.98
C PHE A 94 -8.39 7.06 7.04
N ARG A 95 -9.69 6.86 6.77
CA ARG A 95 -10.44 7.80 5.94
C ARG A 95 -10.58 9.17 6.57
N ARG A 96 -11.03 9.22 7.83
CA ARG A 96 -11.35 10.44 8.55
C ARG A 96 -10.17 11.38 8.73
N VAL A 97 -8.96 10.84 8.98
CA VAL A 97 -7.79 11.67 9.32
C VAL A 97 -6.80 11.83 8.17
N LEU A 98 -6.83 10.95 7.17
CA LEU A 98 -5.93 11.02 6.01
C LEU A 98 -6.68 11.31 4.72
N ILE A 99 -7.49 10.37 4.25
CA ILE A 99 -8.04 10.39 2.88
C ILE A 99 -8.98 11.58 2.66
N ASP A 100 -10.01 11.69 3.49
CA ASP A 100 -11.05 12.69 3.32
C ASP A 100 -10.49 14.13 3.45
N PRO A 101 -9.66 14.47 4.46
CA PRO A 101 -9.05 15.80 4.52
C PRO A 101 -8.03 16.07 3.41
N PHE A 102 -7.25 15.06 2.97
CA PHE A 102 -6.33 15.25 1.84
C PHE A 102 -7.09 15.63 0.56
N ARG A 103 -8.22 14.97 0.28
CA ARG A 103 -9.07 15.19 -0.89
C ARG A 103 -9.72 16.57 -0.95
N MET A 104 -10.14 17.10 0.19
CA MET A 104 -10.86 18.39 0.24
C MET A 104 -10.04 19.57 -0.31
N ALA A 105 -8.70 19.41 -0.44
CA ALA A 105 -7.77 20.47 -0.84
C ALA A 105 -7.84 21.72 0.09
N GLY A 106 -6.94 22.68 -0.11
CA GLY A 106 -6.83 23.86 0.77
C GLY A 106 -6.09 23.59 2.08
N SER A 107 -6.40 24.35 3.15
CA SER A 107 -5.69 24.31 4.44
C SER A 107 -6.13 23.18 5.38
N ALA A 108 -6.87 22.19 4.90
CA ALA A 108 -7.28 21.05 5.70
C ALA A 108 -6.05 20.23 6.13
N GLY A 109 -5.89 20.04 7.43
CA GLY A 109 -4.84 19.20 7.98
C GLY A 109 -5.16 17.72 7.80
N PHE A 110 -4.16 16.90 7.48
CA PHE A 110 -4.27 15.45 7.44
C PHE A 110 -3.13 14.78 8.23
N GLN A 111 -3.28 13.51 8.59
CA GLN A 111 -2.28 12.72 9.31
C GLN A 111 -1.92 11.46 8.51
N THR A 112 -0.63 11.20 8.32
CA THR A 112 -0.16 10.01 7.60
C THR A 112 0.01 8.77 8.49
N ALA A 113 -0.21 8.91 9.80
CA ALA A 113 -0.15 7.83 10.78
C ALA A 113 -1.07 8.15 11.97
N ALA A 114 -1.74 7.14 12.53
CA ALA A 114 -2.64 7.30 13.68
C ALA A 114 -2.43 6.27 14.79
N PHE A 115 -1.78 5.14 14.50
CA PHE A 115 -1.64 4.02 15.43
C PHE A 115 -0.22 3.46 15.45
N ASP A 116 0.26 3.04 16.63
CA ASP A 116 1.49 2.28 16.80
C ASP A 116 1.14 0.83 17.14
N VAL A 117 1.25 -0.03 16.14
CA VAL A 117 0.91 -1.45 16.27
C VAL A 117 1.79 -2.21 17.28
N ARG A 118 3.02 -1.75 17.55
CA ARG A 118 3.94 -2.39 18.49
C ARG A 118 3.58 -2.02 19.92
N ARG A 119 3.25 -0.75 20.17
CA ARG A 119 2.80 -0.26 21.47
C ARG A 119 1.34 -0.57 21.75
N ASP A 120 0.57 -0.85 20.70
CA ASP A 120 -0.87 -1.07 20.76
C ASP A 120 -1.62 0.16 21.27
N ASP A 121 -1.19 1.34 20.80
CA ASP A 121 -1.70 2.63 21.25
C ASP A 121 -1.77 3.64 20.10
N ASN A 122 -2.58 4.68 20.29
CA ASN A 122 -2.70 5.79 19.36
C ASN A 122 -1.38 6.58 19.29
N ARG A 123 -1.01 7.00 18.08
CA ARG A 123 0.10 7.95 17.92
C ARG A 123 -0.35 9.36 18.26
N GLN A 124 0.60 10.15 18.76
CA GLN A 124 0.40 11.59 18.86
C GLN A 124 0.10 12.17 17.48
N SER A 125 -0.95 12.99 17.41
CA SER A 125 -1.37 13.58 16.14
C SER A 125 -0.31 14.53 15.60
N ARG A 126 0.14 14.26 14.37
CA ARG A 126 1.01 15.15 13.59
C ARG A 126 0.27 15.56 12.33
N TRP A 127 -0.24 16.79 12.32
CA TRP A 127 -0.98 17.34 11.20
C TRP A 127 -0.03 17.90 10.13
N LEU A 128 -0.26 17.48 8.89
CA LEU A 128 0.39 18.00 7.70
C LEU A 128 -0.64 18.80 6.90
N THR A 129 -0.15 19.75 6.12
CA THR A 129 -0.94 20.49 5.13
C THR A 129 -0.22 20.44 3.80
N SER A 130 -0.93 20.71 2.72
CA SER A 130 -0.32 20.80 1.40
C SER A 130 -1.08 21.78 0.51
N GLY A 131 -0.47 22.20 -0.61
CA GLY A 131 -1.08 23.12 -1.58
C GLY A 131 -2.27 22.53 -2.35
N LYS A 132 -2.65 23.10 -3.50
CA LYS A 132 -3.76 22.56 -4.31
C LYS A 132 -3.38 21.32 -5.13
N ASP A 133 -2.10 21.22 -5.49
CA ASP A 133 -1.53 20.16 -6.33
C ASP A 133 -0.59 19.32 -5.44
N ALA A 134 -0.94 18.07 -5.16
CA ALA A 134 -0.07 17.14 -4.44
C ALA A 134 -0.48 15.68 -4.63
N VAL A 135 0.46 14.79 -4.33
CA VAL A 135 0.32 13.35 -4.46
C VAL A 135 0.44 12.68 -3.10
N LEU A 136 -0.52 11.81 -2.76
CA LEU A 136 -0.46 10.92 -1.61
C LEU A 136 -0.28 9.49 -2.12
N ILE A 137 0.79 8.81 -1.70
CA ILE A 137 1.05 7.42 -2.05
C ILE A 137 0.89 6.55 -0.80
N VAL A 138 -0.09 5.65 -0.86
CA VAL A 138 -0.44 4.72 0.22
C VAL A 138 0.04 3.32 -0.14
N ASP A 139 0.85 2.69 0.72
CA ASP A 139 1.26 1.30 0.56
C ASP A 139 0.57 0.37 1.56
N GLY A 140 0.53 -0.91 1.21
CA GLY A 140 0.22 -1.99 2.12
C GLY A 140 -0.61 -3.09 1.50
N VAL A 141 -1.20 -3.91 2.36
CA VAL A 141 -2.11 -4.99 1.96
C VAL A 141 -3.55 -4.49 1.98
N PHE A 142 -4.43 -5.19 1.24
CA PHE A 142 -5.88 -4.99 1.30
C PHE A 142 -6.36 -3.62 0.81
N LEU A 143 -5.60 -2.94 -0.07
CA LEU A 143 -5.95 -1.58 -0.50
C LEU A 143 -7.02 -1.53 -1.59
N ASN A 144 -7.19 -2.59 -2.38
CA ASN A 144 -8.22 -2.68 -3.43
C ASN A 144 -9.51 -3.39 -2.98
N ARG A 145 -9.74 -3.49 -1.66
CA ARG A 145 -10.99 -4.00 -1.07
C ARG A 145 -12.16 -3.04 -1.25
N ASP A 146 -13.37 -3.54 -0.99
CA ASP A 146 -14.63 -2.85 -1.26
C ASP A 146 -14.78 -1.51 -0.54
N GLU A 147 -14.38 -1.46 0.72
CA GLU A 147 -14.51 -0.32 1.61
C GLU A 147 -13.65 0.89 1.18
N LEU A 148 -12.64 0.64 0.34
CA LEU A 148 -11.73 1.65 -0.18
C LEU A 148 -11.98 1.98 -1.66
N ARG A 149 -13.03 1.40 -2.26
CA ARG A 149 -13.39 1.70 -3.65
C ARG A 149 -13.68 3.19 -3.84
N GLY A 150 -13.23 3.71 -4.97
CA GLY A 150 -13.36 5.12 -5.33
C GLY A 150 -12.47 6.08 -4.53
N ILE A 151 -11.51 5.59 -3.72
CA ILE A 151 -10.50 6.43 -3.06
C ILE A 151 -9.31 6.74 -3.99
N TRP A 152 -8.89 5.76 -4.78
CA TRP A 152 -7.67 5.85 -5.57
C TRP A 152 -7.93 6.54 -6.90
N ASN A 153 -7.11 7.53 -7.25
CA ASN A 153 -6.99 8.00 -8.63
C ASN A 153 -6.26 6.95 -9.48
N TYR A 154 -5.27 6.27 -8.87
CA TYR A 154 -4.51 5.22 -9.50
C TYR A 154 -4.17 4.13 -8.47
N SER A 155 -4.29 2.86 -8.82
CA SER A 155 -3.82 1.76 -7.99
C SER A 155 -2.90 0.80 -8.76
N LEU A 156 -1.80 0.46 -8.11
CA LEU A 156 -0.84 -0.56 -8.52
C LEU A 156 -1.08 -1.80 -7.67
N TYR A 157 -1.08 -2.97 -8.30
CA TYR A 157 -1.04 -4.27 -7.62
C TYR A 157 0.28 -4.97 -7.93
N LEU A 158 1.08 -5.20 -6.89
CA LEU A 158 2.36 -5.88 -6.97
C LEU A 158 2.16 -7.39 -6.88
N GLU A 159 2.61 -8.08 -7.90
CA GLU A 159 2.61 -9.54 -7.98
C GLU A 159 3.98 -10.08 -7.69
N VAL A 160 4.02 -10.99 -6.72
CA VAL A 160 5.22 -11.71 -6.30
C VAL A 160 4.77 -13.13 -5.93
N PRO A 161 5.45 -14.19 -6.39
CA PRO A 161 5.19 -15.54 -5.94
C PRO A 161 5.26 -15.64 -4.41
N TRP A 162 4.38 -16.44 -3.79
CA TRP A 162 4.36 -16.64 -2.34
C TRP A 162 5.73 -16.99 -1.77
N ALA A 163 6.46 -17.92 -2.40
CA ALA A 163 7.80 -18.31 -1.98
C ALA A 163 8.79 -17.12 -1.96
N SER A 164 8.73 -16.24 -2.96
CA SER A 164 9.57 -15.04 -3.00
C SER A 164 9.18 -14.01 -1.95
N ALA A 165 7.88 -13.84 -1.69
CA ALA A 165 7.38 -12.93 -0.67
C ALA A 165 7.77 -13.41 0.75
N TYR A 166 7.57 -14.69 1.06
CA TYR A 166 7.93 -15.27 2.36
C TYR A 166 9.45 -15.38 2.57
N ALA A 167 10.24 -15.62 1.52
CA ALA A 167 11.70 -15.52 1.63
C ALA A 167 12.16 -14.11 2.06
N ARG A 168 11.50 -13.05 1.56
CA ARG A 168 11.79 -11.67 1.99
C ARG A 168 11.34 -11.41 3.42
N LEU A 169 10.14 -11.85 3.79
CA LEU A 169 9.64 -11.72 5.16
C LEU A 169 10.54 -12.46 6.16
N ALA A 170 11.01 -13.66 5.81
CA ALA A 170 11.95 -14.42 6.64
C ALA A 170 13.28 -13.68 6.81
N ALA A 171 13.80 -13.07 5.74
CA ALA A 171 15.03 -12.28 5.81
C ALA A 171 14.88 -11.00 6.66
N GLU A 172 13.72 -10.34 6.61
CA GLU A 172 13.48 -9.07 7.32
C GLU A 172 13.06 -9.28 8.78
N PHE A 173 12.16 -10.23 9.04
CA PHE A 173 11.49 -10.40 10.34
C PHE A 173 11.81 -11.72 11.03
N GLY A 174 12.53 -12.64 10.39
CA GLY A 174 12.87 -13.94 10.97
C GLY A 174 11.69 -14.91 11.09
N VAL A 175 10.65 -14.73 10.27
CA VAL A 175 9.52 -15.68 10.17
C VAL A 175 9.90 -16.92 9.37
N ASP A 176 9.02 -17.93 9.34
CA ASP A 176 9.22 -19.11 8.50
C ASP A 176 9.17 -18.72 7.01
N ALA A 177 10.16 -19.19 6.24
CA ALA A 177 10.28 -18.89 4.81
C ALA A 177 9.32 -19.74 3.96
N ASP A 178 8.80 -20.84 4.50
CA ASP A 178 7.74 -21.60 3.85
C ASP A 178 6.39 -20.90 4.05
N ALA A 179 5.80 -20.44 2.95
CA ALA A 179 4.50 -19.78 2.97
C ALA A 179 3.39 -20.66 3.55
N ASP A 180 3.49 -21.98 3.41
CA ASP A 180 2.49 -22.93 3.87
C ASP A 180 2.80 -23.49 5.28
N ALA A 181 3.85 -22.99 5.95
CA ALA A 181 4.13 -23.30 7.34
C ALA A 181 2.94 -22.94 8.25
N ALA A 182 2.68 -23.77 9.26
CA ALA A 182 1.56 -23.56 10.18
C ALA A 182 1.62 -22.19 10.88
N SER A 183 2.82 -21.69 11.19
CA SER A 183 3.08 -20.37 11.78
C SER A 183 2.63 -19.20 10.88
N ASN A 184 2.59 -19.41 9.57
CA ASN A 184 2.20 -18.42 8.57
C ASN A 184 0.71 -18.49 8.20
N SER A 185 -0.01 -19.52 8.66
CA SER A 185 -1.39 -19.82 8.26
C SER A 185 -2.33 -18.61 8.39
N ARG A 186 -2.23 -17.87 9.51
CA ARG A 186 -3.02 -16.66 9.74
C ARG A 186 -2.87 -15.63 8.62
N TYR A 187 -1.62 -15.31 8.26
CA TYR A 187 -1.30 -14.27 7.29
C TYR A 187 -1.57 -14.76 5.87
N ARG A 188 -1.04 -15.94 5.52
CA ARG A 188 -1.21 -16.56 4.19
C ARG A 188 -2.68 -16.76 3.84
N ARG A 189 -3.46 -17.40 4.73
CA ARG A 189 -4.87 -17.69 4.44
C ARG A 189 -5.73 -16.42 4.47
N GLY A 190 -5.41 -15.42 5.29
CA GLY A 190 -6.16 -14.16 5.27
C GLY A 190 -5.89 -13.34 4.01
N GLN A 191 -4.68 -13.40 3.46
CA GLN A 191 -4.41 -12.84 2.13
C GLN A 191 -5.19 -13.57 1.03
N GLU A 192 -5.31 -14.90 1.08
CA GLU A 192 -6.16 -15.60 0.10
C GLU A 192 -7.63 -15.20 0.18
N LEU A 193 -8.17 -14.99 1.39
CA LEU A 193 -9.52 -14.46 1.56
C LEU A 193 -9.66 -13.12 0.83
N TYR A 194 -8.68 -12.23 0.98
CA TYR A 194 -8.62 -10.97 0.25
C TYR A 194 -8.59 -11.16 -1.27
N LEU A 195 -7.71 -12.04 -1.78
CA LEU A 195 -7.58 -12.27 -3.22
C LEU A 195 -8.88 -12.79 -3.84
N LEU A 196 -9.59 -13.65 -3.11
CA LEU A 196 -10.88 -14.21 -3.52
C LEU A 196 -12.01 -13.17 -3.46
N ASP A 197 -12.10 -12.41 -2.37
CA ASP A 197 -13.18 -11.45 -2.13
C ASP A 197 -13.04 -10.19 -2.99
N ALA A 198 -11.86 -9.57 -2.96
CA ALA A 198 -11.63 -8.28 -3.60
C ALA A 198 -11.15 -8.39 -5.05
N PHE A 199 -10.60 -9.52 -5.48
CA PHE A 199 -10.00 -9.68 -6.81
C PHE A 199 -9.11 -8.47 -7.23
N PRO A 200 -8.08 -8.13 -6.44
CA PRO A 200 -7.34 -6.86 -6.59
C PRO A 200 -6.66 -6.73 -7.94
N ARG A 201 -6.20 -7.85 -8.52
CA ARG A 201 -5.62 -7.90 -9.87
C ARG A 201 -6.55 -7.29 -10.93
N GLY A 202 -7.85 -7.57 -10.87
CA GLY A 202 -8.83 -7.03 -11.83
C GLY A 202 -9.30 -5.61 -11.52
N ARG A 203 -8.95 -5.08 -10.35
CA ARG A 203 -9.34 -3.73 -9.91
C ARG A 203 -8.22 -2.70 -10.08
N ALA A 204 -6.98 -3.15 -10.13
CA ALA A 204 -5.82 -2.27 -10.25
C ALA A 204 -5.76 -1.62 -11.64
N ASN A 205 -5.34 -0.35 -11.68
CA ASN A 205 -4.98 0.31 -12.94
C ASN A 205 -3.73 -0.33 -13.57
N ALA A 206 -2.84 -0.84 -12.72
CA ALA A 206 -1.57 -1.43 -13.10
C ALA A 206 -1.27 -2.70 -12.32
N ILE A 207 -0.81 -3.72 -13.02
CA ILE A 207 -0.26 -4.93 -12.42
C ILE A 207 1.25 -4.91 -12.67
N VAL A 208 2.04 -5.11 -11.62
CA VAL A 208 3.50 -5.06 -11.69
C VAL A 208 4.06 -6.36 -11.12
N ASP A 209 4.82 -7.10 -11.92
CA ASP A 209 5.65 -8.18 -11.40
C ASP A 209 6.84 -7.54 -10.67
N ASN A 210 6.86 -7.71 -9.35
CA ASN A 210 7.90 -7.22 -8.47
C ASN A 210 8.74 -8.37 -7.88
N THR A 211 8.82 -9.51 -8.56
CA THR A 211 9.63 -10.67 -8.13
C THR A 211 11.12 -10.30 -8.06
N ASN A 212 11.60 -9.47 -9.00
CA ASN A 212 12.90 -8.80 -8.91
C ASN A 212 12.69 -7.30 -8.67
N ALA A 213 12.89 -6.86 -7.42
CA ALA A 213 12.68 -5.47 -7.02
C ALA A 213 13.57 -4.46 -7.75
N GLU A 214 14.74 -4.88 -8.26
CA GLU A 214 15.67 -4.03 -9.01
C GLU A 214 15.29 -3.91 -10.50
N LYS A 215 14.37 -4.75 -10.97
CA LYS A 215 13.92 -4.77 -12.36
C LYS A 215 12.43 -5.13 -12.47
N PRO A 216 11.54 -4.33 -11.87
CA PRO A 216 10.10 -4.56 -11.96
C PRO A 216 9.62 -4.46 -13.40
N THR A 217 8.57 -5.21 -13.74
CA THR A 217 7.98 -5.22 -15.08
C THR A 217 6.47 -5.07 -15.03
N ARG A 218 5.89 -4.42 -16.04
CA ARG A 218 4.44 -4.30 -16.19
C ARG A 218 3.90 -5.63 -16.68
N VAL A 219 2.84 -6.11 -16.04
CA VAL A 219 2.05 -7.24 -16.52
C VAL A 219 0.77 -6.68 -17.12
N PHE A 220 0.45 -7.13 -18.33
CA PHE A 220 -0.83 -6.86 -18.96
C PHE A 220 -1.73 -8.06 -18.72
N ALA A 221 -2.91 -7.85 -18.16
CA ALA A 221 -3.90 -8.92 -18.10
C ALA A 221 -4.35 -9.23 -19.54
N ASP A 222 -4.24 -10.49 -19.96
CA ASP A 222 -4.81 -10.93 -21.22
C ASP A 222 -6.32 -10.73 -21.14
N SER A 223 -6.81 -9.66 -21.78
CA SER A 223 -8.23 -9.49 -22.04
C SER A 223 -8.60 -10.44 -23.17
N CYS A 224 -9.16 -11.60 -22.82
CA CYS A 224 -9.95 -12.40 -23.74
C CYS A 224 -11.31 -11.72 -24.00
#